data_AF-C0P287-F1
#
_entry.id   AF-C0P287-F1
#
_cell.length_a   1.000
_cell.length_b   1.000
_cell.length_c   1.000
_cell.angle_alpha   90.00
_cell.angle_beta   90.00
_cell.angle_gamma   90.00
#
_symmetry.space_group_name_H-M   'P 1'
#
loop_
_entity.id
_entity.type
_entity.pdbx_description
1 polymer ?
#
loop_
_entity_poly.entity_id
_entity_poly.type
_entity_poly.pdbx_seq_one_letter_code
_entity_poly.pdbx_strand_id
1 'polypeptide(L)'
;MRRSFQLVLLLTTVVSSVLSKIDHVKEKTGETHSDPAKLKTKEAPEHIDHKKLFTESFKQRRIEHTTAIESIKKIGKDKRRLFLEDVLKNVQNLLKESREALERTAHRSDSPFPHGSELLKDALSKLHENIAFFTDLSLAFSKFFETKIQKDRKLKTLIVWAYNYSIKTGIFDEETEKKVQLMAQQHEFIEKNEKFFNSYDKDRVKEDLEAEEMKRKEKKSNKAEKKQPKGEL
;
A
#
# COMPACT_ATOMS: atom_id res chain seq x y z
N MET A 1 -1.19 -4.98 25.72
CA MET A 1 -0.94 -6.13 24.81
C MET A 1 -2.15 -6.56 23.99
N ARG A 2 -3.36 -6.73 24.57
CA ARG A 2 -4.53 -7.34 23.90
C ARG A 2 -5.01 -6.67 22.59
N ARG A 3 -4.98 -5.34 22.49
CA ARG A 3 -5.42 -4.60 21.26
C ARG A 3 -4.43 -4.67 20.09
N SER A 4 -3.12 -4.68 20.35
CA SER A 4 -2.09 -4.89 19.30
C SER A 4 -2.22 -6.28 18.71
N PHE A 5 -2.41 -7.29 19.55
CA PHE A 5 -2.64 -8.66 19.10
C PHE A 5 -3.91 -8.78 18.25
N GLN A 6 -4.99 -8.10 18.60
CA GLN A 6 -6.21 -8.10 17.77
C GLN A 6 -6.01 -7.45 16.39
N LEU A 7 -5.21 -6.38 16.28
CA LEU A 7 -4.92 -5.72 15.01
C LEU A 7 -3.94 -6.51 14.13
N VAL A 8 -2.90 -7.10 14.73
CA VAL A 8 -1.99 -8.02 14.02
C VAL A 8 -2.76 -9.26 13.58
N LEU A 9 -3.61 -9.81 14.45
CA LEU A 9 -4.50 -10.92 14.10
C LEU A 9 -5.46 -10.53 12.99
N LEU A 10 -6.08 -9.34 13.01
CA LEU A 10 -6.91 -8.83 11.91
C LEU A 10 -6.13 -8.67 10.60
N LEU A 11 -4.86 -8.26 10.65
CA LEU A 11 -4.03 -8.19 9.44
C LEU A 11 -3.68 -9.58 8.90
N THR A 12 -3.33 -10.54 9.77
CA THR A 12 -2.99 -11.92 9.36
C THR A 12 -4.22 -12.74 8.96
N THR A 13 -5.35 -12.60 9.66
CA THR A 13 -6.59 -13.34 9.35
C THR A 13 -7.24 -12.84 8.08
N VAL A 14 -7.06 -11.56 7.73
CA VAL A 14 -7.57 -11.06 6.45
C VAL A 14 -6.70 -11.50 5.27
N VAL A 15 -5.39 -11.74 5.47
CA VAL A 15 -4.57 -12.42 4.44
C VAL A 15 -5.05 -13.87 4.23
N SER A 16 -5.49 -14.56 5.28
CA SER A 16 -6.02 -15.93 5.17
C SER A 16 -7.39 -16.04 4.50
N SER A 17 -8.26 -15.03 4.61
CA SER A 17 -9.62 -15.12 4.05
C SER A 17 -9.68 -15.03 2.51
N VAL A 18 -8.58 -14.62 1.86
CA VAL A 18 -8.46 -14.62 0.39
C VAL A 18 -8.27 -16.03 -0.17
N LEU A 19 -7.52 -16.90 0.52
CA LEU A 19 -7.35 -18.30 0.08
C LEU A 19 -8.72 -19.01 0.03
N SER A 20 -9.55 -18.85 1.06
CA SER A 20 -10.87 -19.51 1.11
C SER A 20 -11.89 -18.94 0.12
N LYS A 21 -11.81 -17.66 -0.27
CA LYS A 21 -12.75 -17.07 -1.23
C LYS A 21 -12.41 -17.38 -2.68
N ILE A 22 -11.12 -17.58 -3.01
CA ILE A 22 -10.70 -18.07 -4.32
C ILE A 22 -11.17 -19.52 -4.52
N ASP A 23 -11.13 -20.34 -3.46
CA ASP A 23 -11.63 -21.72 -3.49
C ASP A 23 -13.16 -21.79 -3.68
N HIS A 24 -13.93 -20.90 -3.03
CA HIS A 24 -15.40 -20.94 -3.09
C HIS A 24 -16.01 -20.61 -4.46
N VAL A 25 -15.28 -19.95 -5.37
CA VAL A 25 -15.76 -19.77 -6.76
C VAL A 25 -15.75 -21.10 -7.53
N LYS A 26 -15.02 -22.12 -7.05
CA LYS A 26 -14.89 -23.40 -7.75
C LYS A 26 -15.91 -24.47 -7.34
N GLU A 27 -16.70 -24.27 -6.28
CA GLU A 27 -17.53 -25.35 -5.70
C GLU A 27 -19.05 -25.19 -5.85
N LYS A 28 -19.55 -24.15 -6.54
CA LYS A 28 -20.96 -24.13 -6.96
C LYS A 28 -21.13 -24.75 -8.35
N THR A 29 -20.87 -26.05 -8.43
CA THR A 29 -21.41 -26.90 -9.52
C THR A 29 -21.61 -28.31 -8.97
N GLY A 30 -22.40 -28.40 -7.89
CA GLY A 30 -22.90 -29.65 -7.35
C GLY A 30 -24.43 -29.66 -7.47
N GLU A 31 -24.93 -30.69 -8.14
CA GLU A 31 -26.30 -31.23 -8.06
C GLU A 31 -27.43 -30.47 -8.77
N THR A 32 -27.76 -30.90 -10.01
CA THR A 32 -29.13 -31.34 -10.31
C THR A 32 -29.14 -32.41 -11.42
N HIS A 33 -29.98 -33.41 -11.20
CA HIS A 33 -30.20 -34.63 -11.96
C HIS A 33 -30.43 -34.46 -13.48
N SER A 34 -30.00 -35.52 -14.16
CA SER A 34 -30.15 -35.92 -15.55
C SER A 34 -31.54 -35.72 -16.16
N ASP A 35 -31.60 -34.98 -17.27
CA ASP A 35 -32.61 -35.12 -18.33
C ASP A 35 -31.88 -35.12 -19.69
N PRO A 36 -31.88 -36.22 -20.47
CA PRO A 36 -30.97 -36.40 -21.61
C PRO A 36 -31.44 -35.74 -22.93
N ALA A 37 -32.45 -34.86 -22.92
CA ALA A 37 -33.07 -34.35 -24.15
C ALA A 37 -32.62 -32.94 -24.62
N LYS A 38 -31.63 -32.30 -23.99
CA LYS A 38 -31.05 -31.02 -24.48
C LYS A 38 -29.57 -31.15 -24.80
N LEU A 39 -29.29 -31.76 -25.95
CA LEU A 39 -27.95 -31.89 -26.52
C LEU A 39 -27.63 -30.73 -27.48
N LYS A 40 -27.72 -29.47 -27.03
CA LYS A 40 -27.20 -28.23 -27.69
C LYS A 40 -27.18 -27.18 -26.58
N THR A 41 -26.07 -26.69 -26.01
CA THR A 41 -24.75 -26.31 -26.50
C THR A 41 -23.84 -26.46 -25.30
N LYS A 42 -22.72 -27.20 -25.41
CA LYS A 42 -21.68 -27.15 -24.38
C LYS A 42 -21.13 -25.73 -24.40
N GLU A 43 -21.60 -24.88 -23.49
CA GLU A 43 -20.96 -23.59 -23.24
C GLU A 43 -19.48 -23.89 -22.99
N ALA A 44 -18.62 -23.36 -23.86
CA ALA A 44 -17.20 -23.44 -23.63
C ALA A 44 -16.94 -22.86 -22.23
N PRO A 45 -16.13 -23.52 -21.38
CA PRO A 45 -15.93 -23.10 -20.00
C PRO A 45 -15.55 -21.62 -20.01
N GLU A 46 -16.35 -20.82 -19.32
CA GLU A 46 -16.21 -19.38 -19.20
C GLU A 46 -14.73 -19.05 -18.93
N HIS A 47 -14.09 -18.30 -19.84
CA HIS A 47 -12.68 -17.97 -19.68
C HIS A 47 -12.52 -17.08 -18.45
N ILE A 48 -12.05 -17.67 -17.35
CA ILE A 48 -11.84 -16.97 -16.08
C ILE A 48 -10.65 -16.02 -16.24
N ASP A 49 -10.93 -14.72 -16.22
CA ASP A 49 -9.88 -13.71 -16.13
C ASP A 49 -9.36 -13.62 -14.69
N HIS A 50 -8.35 -14.44 -14.38
CA HIS A 50 -7.71 -14.48 -13.07
C HIS A 50 -7.07 -13.15 -12.66
N LYS A 51 -6.60 -12.35 -13.63
CA LYS A 51 -6.02 -11.03 -13.35
C LYS A 51 -7.12 -10.08 -12.87
N LYS A 52 -8.28 -10.08 -13.54
CA LYS A 52 -9.43 -9.27 -13.14
C LYS A 52 -9.94 -9.63 -11.74
N LEU A 53 -10.11 -10.92 -11.44
CA LEU A 53 -10.53 -11.40 -10.11
C LEU A 53 -9.56 -10.95 -9.01
N PHE A 54 -8.26 -11.02 -9.29
CA PHE A 54 -7.24 -10.51 -8.39
C PHE A 54 -7.38 -9.00 -8.17
N THR A 55 -7.48 -8.21 -9.25
CA THR A 55 -7.62 -6.75 -9.17
C THR A 55 -8.88 -6.33 -8.40
N GLU A 56 -10.01 -7.02 -8.55
CA GLU A 56 -11.24 -6.75 -7.79
C GLU A 56 -11.06 -7.01 -6.29
N SER A 57 -10.47 -8.16 -5.93
CA SER A 57 -10.16 -8.50 -4.53
C SER A 57 -9.17 -7.50 -3.92
N PHE A 58 -8.18 -7.09 -4.71
CA PHE A 58 -7.18 -6.10 -4.32
C PHE A 58 -7.83 -4.74 -4.00
N LYS A 59 -8.80 -4.27 -4.81
CA LYS A 59 -9.54 -3.02 -4.54
C LYS A 59 -10.26 -3.05 -3.19
N GLN A 60 -10.92 -4.16 -2.87
CA GLN A 60 -11.55 -4.33 -1.56
C GLN A 60 -10.52 -4.20 -0.43
N ARG A 61 -9.31 -4.76 -0.63
CA ARG A 61 -8.23 -4.67 0.34
C ARG A 61 -7.70 -3.25 0.54
N ARG A 62 -7.70 -2.40 -0.50
CA ARG A 62 -7.34 -0.97 -0.39
C ARG A 62 -8.26 -0.19 0.57
N ILE A 63 -9.54 -0.54 0.63
CA ILE A 63 -10.51 0.07 1.56
C ILE A 63 -10.13 -0.29 3.01
N GLU A 64 -9.75 -1.55 3.24
CA GLU A 64 -9.33 -2.03 4.56
C GLU A 64 -8.02 -1.39 5.01
N HIS A 65 -7.07 -1.15 4.09
CA HIS A 65 -5.85 -0.40 4.40
C HIS A 65 -6.19 1.00 4.91
N THR A 66 -7.07 1.73 4.21
CA THR A 66 -7.48 3.08 4.62
C THR A 66 -8.07 3.06 6.04
N THR A 67 -8.91 2.07 6.34
CA THR A 67 -9.50 1.87 7.67
C THR A 67 -8.45 1.56 8.73
N ALA A 68 -7.45 0.75 8.39
CA ALA A 68 -6.33 0.42 9.27
C ALA A 68 -5.48 1.66 9.59
N ILE A 69 -5.16 2.49 8.59
CA ILE A 69 -4.40 3.74 8.78
C ILE A 69 -5.12 4.68 9.75
N GLU A 70 -6.43 4.89 9.56
CA GLU A 70 -7.23 5.75 10.44
C GLU A 70 -7.31 5.19 11.87
N SER A 71 -7.27 3.86 12.02
CA SER A 71 -7.21 3.22 13.34
C SER A 71 -5.84 3.42 14.01
N ILE A 72 -4.74 3.33 13.26
CA ILE A 72 -3.37 3.53 13.76
C ILE A 72 -3.15 4.98 14.20
N LYS A 73 -3.70 5.97 13.48
CA LYS A 73 -3.61 7.40 13.83
C LYS A 73 -4.17 7.70 15.23
N LYS A 74 -5.19 6.95 15.67
CA LYS A 74 -5.82 7.09 17.00
C LYS A 74 -4.95 6.52 18.14
N ILE A 75 -3.88 5.79 17.82
CA ILE A 75 -2.95 5.27 18.82
C ILE A 75 -2.05 6.43 19.32
N GLY A 76 -1.89 6.54 20.63
CA GLY A 76 -0.98 7.50 21.25
C GLY A 76 0.45 7.38 20.70
N LYS A 77 1.16 8.50 20.56
CA LYS A 77 2.42 8.63 19.81
C LYS A 77 3.46 7.55 20.12
N ASP A 78 3.72 7.29 21.40
CA ASP A 78 4.74 6.32 21.81
C ASP A 78 4.37 4.88 21.43
N LYS A 79 3.12 4.49 21.66
CA LYS A 79 2.59 3.17 21.30
C LYS A 79 2.49 3.01 19.78
N ARG A 80 2.15 4.09 19.07
CA ARG A 80 2.07 4.11 17.61
C ARG A 80 3.44 3.84 16.98
N ARG A 81 4.51 4.43 17.51
CA ARG A 81 5.88 4.17 17.02
C ARG A 81 6.23 2.68 17.09
N LEU A 82 6.02 2.04 18.25
CA LEU A 82 6.28 0.60 18.42
C LEU A 82 5.41 -0.24 17.49
N PHE A 83 4.13 0.09 17.38
CA PHE A 83 3.21 -0.59 16.46
C PHE A 83 3.67 -0.50 15.00
N LEU A 84 4.12 0.69 14.56
CA LEU A 84 4.65 0.88 13.20
C LEU A 84 5.95 0.09 12.97
N GLU A 85 6.79 -0.09 13.99
CA GLU A 85 7.99 -0.95 13.91
C GLU A 85 7.61 -2.42 13.71
N ASP A 86 6.63 -2.92 14.45
CA ASP A 86 6.13 -4.30 14.32
C ASP A 86 5.50 -4.53 12.94
N VAL A 87 4.66 -3.60 12.47
CA VAL A 87 4.03 -3.68 11.14
C VAL A 87 5.08 -3.63 10.03
N LEU A 88 6.07 -2.74 10.13
CA LEU A 88 7.15 -2.65 9.15
C LEU A 88 7.93 -3.97 9.08
N LYS A 89 8.25 -4.57 10.23
CA LYS A 89 8.93 -5.88 10.27
C LYS A 89 8.10 -6.98 9.60
N ASN A 90 6.79 -6.98 9.83
CA ASN A 90 5.88 -7.94 9.19
C ASN A 90 5.83 -7.76 7.67
N VAL A 91 5.64 -6.52 7.20
CA VAL A 91 5.68 -6.18 5.76
C VAL A 91 7.01 -6.62 5.14
N GLN A 92 8.13 -6.34 5.81
CA GLN A 92 9.45 -6.72 5.34
C GLN A 92 9.60 -8.24 5.18
N ASN A 93 9.07 -9.03 6.12
CA ASN A 93 9.11 -10.49 6.04
C ASN A 93 8.25 -11.01 4.89
N LEU A 94 7.02 -10.53 4.77
CA LEU A 94 6.11 -10.93 3.68
C LEU A 94 6.69 -10.59 2.29
N LEU A 95 7.34 -9.42 2.15
CA LEU A 95 7.99 -9.05 0.90
C LEU A 95 9.22 -9.93 0.58
N LYS A 96 9.96 -10.39 1.59
CA LYS A 96 11.07 -11.35 1.38
C LYS A 96 10.54 -12.71 0.96
N GLU A 97 9.50 -13.21 1.63
CA GLU A 97 8.86 -14.48 1.27
C GLU A 97 8.31 -14.45 -0.16
N SER A 98 7.58 -13.38 -0.53
CA SER A 98 7.12 -13.17 -1.90
C SER A 98 8.28 -13.16 -2.89
N ARG A 99 9.38 -12.48 -2.57
CA ARG A 99 10.56 -12.41 -3.42
C ARG A 99 11.16 -13.79 -3.67
N GLU A 100 11.38 -14.55 -2.60
CA GLU A 100 11.95 -15.90 -2.68
C GLU A 100 11.07 -16.84 -3.51
N ALA A 101 9.74 -16.76 -3.35
CA ALA A 101 8.80 -17.55 -4.14
C ALA A 101 8.87 -17.17 -5.64
N LEU A 102 8.87 -15.87 -5.97
CA LEU A 102 8.97 -15.39 -7.35
C LEU A 102 10.31 -15.77 -8.00
N GLU A 103 11.41 -15.62 -7.28
CA GLU A 103 12.75 -16.00 -7.76
C GLU A 103 12.85 -17.51 -7.99
N ARG A 104 12.32 -18.35 -7.10
CA ARG A 104 12.31 -19.82 -7.24
C ARG A 104 11.58 -20.30 -8.49
N THR A 105 10.54 -19.58 -8.87
CA THR A 105 9.71 -19.88 -10.07
C THR A 105 10.23 -19.22 -11.35
N ALA A 106 11.31 -18.43 -11.27
CA ALA A 106 11.82 -17.60 -12.35
C ALA A 106 10.75 -16.68 -13.00
N HIS A 107 9.70 -16.33 -12.25
CA HIS A 107 8.62 -15.47 -12.75
C HIS A 107 9.09 -14.02 -12.86
N ARG A 108 8.88 -13.43 -14.04
CA ARG A 108 9.29 -12.05 -14.32
C ARG A 108 8.11 -11.10 -14.15
N SER A 109 8.39 -9.85 -13.80
CA SER A 109 7.33 -8.85 -13.58
C SER A 109 6.53 -8.50 -14.84
N ASP A 110 7.09 -8.75 -16.03
CA ASP A 110 6.47 -8.56 -17.34
C ASP A 110 5.73 -9.83 -17.84
N SER A 111 5.74 -10.91 -17.06
CA SER A 111 5.07 -12.16 -17.41
C SER A 111 3.55 -12.06 -17.22
N PRO A 112 2.74 -12.82 -18.00
CA PRO A 112 1.31 -12.91 -17.80
C PRO A 112 0.95 -13.37 -16.38
N PHE A 113 -0.21 -12.92 -15.88
CA PHE A 113 -0.66 -13.31 -14.55
C PHE A 113 -0.81 -14.84 -14.45
N PRO A 114 -0.27 -15.47 -13.37
CA PRO A 114 -0.20 -16.91 -13.22
C PRO A 114 -1.57 -17.50 -12.87
N HIS A 115 -2.29 -18.06 -13.84
CA HIS A 115 -3.57 -18.71 -13.59
C HIS A 115 -3.44 -20.18 -13.10
N GLY A 116 -2.33 -20.85 -13.43
CA GLY A 116 -2.14 -22.28 -13.12
C GLY A 116 -1.27 -22.59 -11.88
N SER A 117 -0.67 -21.59 -11.23
CA SER A 117 0.25 -21.82 -10.10
C SER A 117 -0.22 -21.08 -8.86
N GLU A 118 -0.63 -21.83 -7.85
CA GLU A 118 -1.10 -21.25 -6.58
C GLU A 118 0.04 -20.54 -5.84
N LEU A 119 1.24 -21.10 -5.85
CA LEU A 119 2.44 -20.48 -5.28
C LEU A 119 2.69 -19.08 -5.87
N LEU A 120 2.55 -18.95 -7.19
CA LEU A 120 2.74 -17.68 -7.88
C LEU A 120 1.63 -16.68 -7.59
N LYS A 121 0.37 -17.12 -7.56
CA LYS A 121 -0.77 -16.27 -7.18
C LYS A 121 -0.61 -15.73 -5.77
N ASP A 122 -0.29 -16.60 -4.81
CA ASP A 122 -0.06 -16.22 -3.41
C ASP A 122 1.11 -15.24 -3.28
N ALA A 123 2.24 -15.53 -3.94
CA ALA A 123 3.41 -14.66 -3.91
C ALA A 123 3.15 -13.27 -4.50
N LEU A 124 2.47 -13.20 -5.65
CA LEU A 124 2.07 -11.92 -6.26
C LEU A 124 1.04 -11.21 -5.40
N SER A 125 0.06 -11.92 -4.84
CA SER A 125 -0.94 -11.33 -3.95
C SER A 125 -0.30 -10.63 -2.77
N LYS A 126 0.52 -11.38 -2.02
CA LYS A 126 1.31 -10.86 -0.90
C LYS A 126 2.18 -9.70 -1.31
N LEU A 127 2.86 -9.77 -2.46
CA LEU A 127 3.71 -8.69 -2.95
C LEU A 127 2.92 -7.38 -3.15
N HIS A 128 1.85 -7.43 -3.96
CA HIS A 128 1.08 -6.25 -4.34
C HIS A 128 0.32 -5.66 -3.15
N GLU A 129 -0.27 -6.49 -2.30
CA GLU A 129 -0.95 -6.05 -1.08
C GLU A 129 0.02 -5.37 -0.11
N ASN A 130 1.19 -5.97 0.14
CA ASN A 130 2.12 -5.43 1.13
C ASN A 130 2.83 -4.16 0.65
N ILE A 131 3.18 -4.03 -0.63
CA ILE A 131 3.76 -2.78 -1.13
C ILE A 131 2.73 -1.64 -1.17
N ALA A 132 1.47 -1.96 -1.47
CA ALA A 132 0.39 -0.97 -1.45
C ALA A 132 0.06 -0.55 -0.01
N PHE A 133 0.06 -1.48 0.95
CA PHE A 133 -0.10 -1.14 2.36
C PHE A 133 1.08 -0.35 2.92
N PHE A 134 2.31 -0.76 2.58
CA PHE A 134 3.52 -0.01 2.90
C PHE A 134 3.44 1.43 2.37
N THR A 135 2.93 1.59 1.15
CA THR A 135 2.71 2.91 0.53
C THR A 135 1.80 3.79 1.39
N ASP A 136 0.65 3.28 1.81
CA ASP A 136 -0.30 4.05 2.63
C ASP A 136 0.31 4.40 3.99
N LEU A 137 0.97 3.44 4.64
CA LEU A 137 1.67 3.64 5.91
C LEU A 137 2.77 4.71 5.78
N SER A 138 3.57 4.59 4.73
CA SER A 138 4.67 5.50 4.43
C SER A 138 4.20 6.92 4.18
N LEU A 139 3.11 7.09 3.44
CA LEU A 139 2.56 8.40 3.14
C LEU A 139 1.87 9.00 4.36
N ALA A 140 1.16 8.20 5.16
CA ALA A 140 0.46 8.68 6.35
C ALA A 140 1.37 9.01 7.55
N PHE A 141 2.53 8.35 7.64
CA PHE A 141 3.50 8.51 8.74
C PHE A 141 4.90 8.81 8.19
N SER A 142 5.00 9.85 7.35
CA SER A 142 6.16 10.13 6.49
C SER A 142 7.49 10.14 7.24
N LYS A 143 7.59 10.95 8.30
CA LYS A 143 8.81 11.11 9.10
C LYS A 143 9.34 9.79 9.66
N PHE A 144 8.44 8.89 10.09
CA PHE A 144 8.84 7.59 10.62
C PHE A 144 9.45 6.72 9.52
N PHE A 145 8.76 6.56 8.38
CA PHE A 145 9.22 5.69 7.31
C PHE A 145 10.42 6.27 6.55
N GLU A 146 10.49 7.59 6.35
CA GLU A 146 11.69 8.26 5.79
C GLU A 146 12.92 7.92 6.65
N THR A 147 12.81 8.06 7.97
CA THR A 147 13.91 7.74 8.91
C THR A 147 14.32 6.27 8.81
N LYS A 148 13.35 5.34 8.73
CA LYS A 148 13.64 3.90 8.65
C LYS A 148 14.31 3.52 7.33
N ILE A 149 13.81 4.05 6.21
CA ILE A 149 14.33 3.77 4.86
C ILE A 149 15.72 4.38 4.67
N GLN A 150 15.98 5.58 5.19
CA GLN A 150 17.30 6.21 5.10
C GLN A 150 18.38 5.45 5.91
N LYS A 151 18.01 4.88 7.06
CA LYS A 151 18.94 4.18 7.97
C LYS A 151 19.21 2.73 7.57
N ASP A 152 18.24 2.04 6.96
CA ASP A 152 18.36 0.64 6.61
C ASP A 152 18.44 0.46 5.09
N ARG A 153 19.67 0.31 4.58
CA ARG A 153 19.94 0.06 3.16
C ARG A 153 19.32 -1.24 2.66
N LYS A 154 19.27 -2.30 3.48
CA LYS A 154 18.70 -3.59 3.07
C LYS A 154 17.19 -3.47 2.91
N LEU A 155 16.53 -2.77 3.83
CA LEU A 155 15.12 -2.44 3.69
C LEU A 155 14.88 -1.59 2.44
N LYS A 156 15.66 -0.51 2.22
CA LYS A 156 15.53 0.32 1.02
C LYS A 156 15.62 -0.51 -0.26
N THR A 157 16.62 -1.38 -0.38
CA THR A 157 16.78 -2.27 -1.55
C THR A 157 15.58 -3.20 -1.75
N LEU A 158 15.04 -3.78 -0.67
CA LEU A 158 13.87 -4.64 -0.74
C LEU A 158 12.62 -3.88 -1.23
N ILE A 159 12.36 -2.69 -0.69
CA ILE A 159 11.20 -1.88 -1.09
C ILE A 159 11.34 -1.39 -2.53
N VAL A 160 12.54 -0.97 -2.96
CA VAL A 160 12.80 -0.58 -4.36
C VAL A 160 12.55 -1.75 -5.31
N TRP A 161 12.97 -2.96 -4.95
CA TRP A 161 12.66 -4.15 -5.72
C TRP A 161 11.14 -4.39 -5.80
N ALA A 162 10.45 -4.39 -4.66
CA ALA A 162 9.02 -4.66 -4.59
C ALA A 162 8.20 -3.64 -5.40
N TYR A 163 8.52 -2.35 -5.25
CA TYR A 163 7.95 -1.26 -6.04
C TYR A 163 8.12 -1.50 -7.56
N ASN A 164 9.36 -1.72 -8.00
CA ASN A 164 9.65 -1.90 -9.43
C ASN A 164 8.97 -3.13 -10.00
N TYR A 165 8.91 -4.21 -9.22
CA TYR A 165 8.23 -5.43 -9.63
C TYR A 165 6.74 -5.17 -9.79
N SER A 166 6.08 -4.59 -8.78
CA SER A 166 4.63 -4.39 -8.78
C SER A 166 4.13 -3.38 -9.81
N ILE A 167 4.88 -2.31 -10.09
CA ILE A 167 4.49 -1.37 -11.15
C ILE A 167 4.52 -2.06 -12.53
N LYS A 168 5.54 -2.87 -12.78
CA LYS A 168 5.72 -3.55 -14.08
C LYS A 168 4.67 -4.60 -14.40
N THR A 169 3.98 -5.16 -13.40
CA THR A 169 2.91 -6.14 -13.63
C THR A 169 1.63 -5.51 -14.20
N GLY A 170 1.46 -4.19 -14.05
CA GLY A 170 0.24 -3.48 -14.44
C GLY A 170 -1.00 -3.98 -13.70
N ILE A 171 -0.85 -4.39 -12.43
CA ILE A 171 -1.93 -4.87 -11.57
C ILE A 171 -2.63 -3.72 -10.83
N PHE A 172 -1.89 -2.66 -10.50
CA PHE A 172 -2.44 -1.51 -9.82
C PHE A 172 -3.42 -0.74 -10.72
N ASP A 173 -4.50 -0.27 -10.11
CA ASP A 173 -5.33 0.74 -10.74
C ASP A 173 -4.65 2.11 -10.67
N GLU A 174 -5.20 3.07 -11.42
CA GLU A 174 -4.63 4.41 -11.56
C GLU A 174 -4.46 5.12 -10.20
N GLU A 175 -5.40 4.96 -9.27
CA GLU A 175 -5.32 5.57 -7.94
C GLU A 175 -4.16 4.98 -7.12
N THR A 176 -4.05 3.64 -7.11
CA THR A 176 -2.98 2.96 -6.38
C THR A 176 -1.63 3.28 -6.99
N GLU A 177 -1.52 3.28 -8.33
CA GLU A 177 -0.29 3.66 -9.02
C GLU A 177 0.14 5.08 -8.65
N LYS A 178 -0.77 6.07 -8.66
CA LYS A 178 -0.46 7.44 -8.22
C LYS A 178 0.10 7.50 -6.80
N LYS A 179 -0.49 6.77 -5.85
CA LYS A 179 0.01 6.70 -4.46
C LYS A 179 1.38 6.04 -4.38
N VAL A 180 1.58 4.93 -5.09
CA VAL A 180 2.84 4.18 -5.11
C VAL A 180 3.96 5.02 -5.73
N GLN A 181 3.67 5.77 -6.81
CA GLN A 181 4.61 6.73 -7.41
C GLN A 181 4.94 7.89 -6.45
N LEU A 182 3.95 8.43 -5.73
CA LEU A 182 4.18 9.46 -4.72
C LEU A 182 5.09 8.97 -3.58
N MET A 183 4.89 7.73 -3.10
CA MET A 183 5.76 7.12 -2.11
C MET A 183 7.18 6.91 -2.65
N ALA A 184 7.31 6.49 -3.92
CA ALA A 184 8.60 6.33 -4.57
C ALA A 184 9.36 7.66 -4.71
N GLN A 185 8.66 8.76 -4.99
CA GLN A 185 9.24 10.10 -4.96
C GLN A 185 9.66 10.50 -3.54
N GLN A 186 8.80 10.28 -2.54
CA GLN A 186 9.09 10.62 -1.14
C GLN A 186 10.40 10.01 -0.66
N HIS A 187 10.63 8.73 -0.97
CA HIS A 187 11.84 7.99 -0.57
C HIS A 187 12.99 8.05 -1.58
N GLU A 188 12.83 8.84 -2.64
CA GLU A 188 13.85 9.05 -3.68
C GLU A 188 14.28 7.72 -4.33
N PHE A 189 13.28 6.87 -4.62
CA PHE A 189 13.44 5.73 -5.52
C PHE A 189 13.38 6.18 -6.97
N ILE A 190 12.61 7.25 -7.21
CA ILE A 190 12.51 7.99 -8.46
C ILE A 190 12.67 9.49 -8.19
N GLU A 191 12.89 10.26 -9.23
CA GLU A 191 13.04 11.71 -9.14
C GLU A 191 11.75 12.38 -8.63
N LYS A 192 11.91 13.32 -7.68
CA LYS A 192 10.81 14.17 -7.21
C LYS A 192 10.49 15.21 -8.29
N ASN A 193 9.23 15.30 -8.68
CA ASN A 193 8.80 16.43 -9.51
C ASN A 193 8.82 17.74 -8.69
N GLU A 194 8.88 18.89 -9.36
CA GLU A 194 8.95 20.21 -8.72
C GLU A 194 7.74 20.52 -7.81
N LYS A 195 6.59 19.90 -8.08
CA LYS A 195 5.34 20.07 -7.32
C LYS A 195 5.13 18.96 -6.30
N PHE A 196 6.17 18.22 -5.94
CA PHE A 196 6.05 17.10 -5.01
C PHE A 196 5.53 17.59 -3.67
N PHE A 197 4.41 17.01 -3.23
CA PHE A 197 3.79 17.30 -1.95
C PHE A 197 3.03 16.08 -1.45
N ASN A 198 3.35 15.61 -0.25
CA ASN A 198 2.63 14.53 0.40
C ASN A 198 1.48 15.08 1.25
N SER A 199 0.25 14.99 0.76
CA SER A 199 -0.96 15.42 1.45
C SER A 199 -1.54 14.39 2.43
N TYR A 200 -0.99 13.18 2.50
CA TYR A 200 -1.51 12.08 3.33
C TYR A 200 -1.03 12.14 4.79
N ASP A 201 0.10 12.80 5.04
CA ASP A 201 0.61 13.08 6.39
C ASP A 201 -0.04 14.36 6.95
N LYS A 202 -1.28 14.23 7.43
CA LYS A 202 -2.07 15.38 7.90
C LYS A 202 -1.40 16.15 9.05
N ASP A 203 -0.63 15.45 9.90
CA ASP A 203 0.08 16.07 11.02
C ASP A 203 1.19 16.99 10.47
N ARG A 204 1.99 16.49 9.53
CA ARG A 204 3.04 17.28 8.86
C ARG A 204 2.47 18.44 8.03
N VAL A 205 1.39 18.20 7.28
CA VAL A 205 0.72 19.25 6.50
C VAL A 205 0.25 20.39 7.41
N LYS A 206 -0.31 20.07 8.58
CA LYS A 206 -0.72 21.07 9.56
C LYS A 206 0.47 21.85 10.10
N GLU A 207 1.55 21.18 10.49
CA GLU A 207 2.79 21.81 10.96
C GLU A 207 3.37 22.78 9.92
N ASP A 208 3.41 22.38 8.65
CA ASP A 208 3.93 23.21 7.55
C ASP A 208 3.07 24.45 7.30
N LEU A 209 1.74 24.32 7.34
CA LEU A 209 0.81 25.44 7.18
C LEU A 209 0.90 26.45 8.33
N GLU A 210 0.97 25.96 9.58
CA GLU A 210 1.14 26.81 10.76
C GLU A 210 2.48 27.56 10.72
N ALA A 211 3.56 26.88 10.31
CA ALA A 211 4.87 27.50 10.14
C ALA A 211 4.88 28.57 9.05
N GLU A 212 4.16 28.36 7.94
CA GLU A 212 4.03 29.36 6.88
C GLU A 212 3.23 30.59 7.35
N GLU A 213 2.14 30.39 8.09
CA GLU A 213 1.34 31.48 8.63
C GLU A 213 2.14 32.34 9.62
N MET A 214 2.93 31.71 10.51
CA MET A 214 3.83 32.43 11.42
C MET A 214 4.85 33.28 10.65
N LYS A 215 5.51 32.73 9.64
CA LYS A 215 6.44 33.48 8.78
C LYS A 215 5.78 34.65 8.05
N ARG A 216 4.53 34.49 7.62
CA ARG A 216 3.76 35.57 6.97
C ARG A 216 3.43 36.69 7.95
N LYS A 217 3.08 36.36 9.21
CA LYS A 217 2.82 37.34 10.27
C LYS A 217 4.09 38.11 10.64
N GLU A 218 5.22 37.44 10.82
CA GLU A 218 6.52 38.08 11.09
C GLU A 218 6.97 39.01 9.96
N LYS A 219 6.79 38.61 8.70
CA LYS A 219 7.09 39.50 7.56
C LYS A 219 6.21 40.74 7.53
N LYS A 220 4.95 40.62 7.97
CA LYS A 220 4.01 41.76 8.06
C LYS A 220 4.37 42.69 9.22
N SER A 221 4.69 42.16 10.41
CA SER A 221 5.12 42.98 11.56
C SER A 221 6.44 43.72 11.25
N ASN A 222 7.44 43.02 10.70
CA ASN A 222 8.71 43.63 10.30
C ASN A 222 8.55 44.71 9.21
N LYS A 223 7.56 44.58 8.33
CA LYS A 223 7.20 45.63 7.35
C LYS A 223 6.47 46.82 8.00
N ALA A 224 5.65 46.58 9.02
CA ALA A 224 4.96 47.63 9.75
C ALA A 224 5.94 48.47 10.60
N GLU A 225 6.87 47.82 11.29
CA GLU A 225 7.93 48.48 12.08
C GLU A 225 8.84 49.34 11.19
N LYS A 226 9.23 48.85 10.00
CA LYS A 226 10.06 49.63 9.06
C LYS A 226 9.34 50.81 8.41
N LYS A 227 8.00 50.85 8.43
CA LYS A 227 7.19 51.93 7.84
C LYS A 227 6.82 53.03 8.83
N GLN A 228 7.06 52.85 10.12
CA GLN A 228 6.94 53.96 11.06
C GLN A 228 8.02 54.99 10.71
N PRO A 229 7.66 56.24 10.35
CA PRO A 229 8.64 57.26 10.02
C PRO A 229 9.59 57.44 11.21
N LYS A 230 10.91 57.40 10.96
CA LYS A 230 11.88 58.00 11.88
C LYS A 230 11.76 59.52 11.78
N GLY A 231 10.70 60.06 12.34
CA GLY A 231 10.42 61.47 12.56
C GLY A 231 9.29 61.48 13.60
N GLU A 232 9.35 62.23 14.69
CA GLU A 232 9.96 63.53 14.96
C GLU A 232 10.44 63.54 16.41
N LEU A 233 11.70 63.94 16.65
CA LEU A 233 12.14 64.65 17.85
C LEU A 233 13.21 65.65 17.41
#